data_AF-H2C5M8-F1
#
_entry.id   AF-H2C5M8-F1
#
_cell.length_a   1.000
_cell.length_b   1.000
_cell.length_c   1.000
_cell.angle_alpha   90.00
_cell.angle_beta   90.00
_cell.angle_gamma   90.00
#
_symmetry.space_group_name_H-M   'P 1'
#
loop_
_entity.id
_entity.type
_entity.pdbx_description
1 polymer ?
#
loop_
_entity_poly.entity_id
_entity_poly.type
_entity_poly.pdbx_seq_one_letter_code
_entity_poly.pdbx_strand_id
1 'polypeptide(L)'
;MNLQQISLDVLFLTTAAVFVHYLTRGRHYPEPKVGGRHFVFYTRWQRLFHWITFLLMSILALTGFTMLLTGNYSTLNFHNLLGLLLSIPFVGHVIFDFMRRSGRAEMTIRVRELMELIRPHGVKGKIGGKYHPLKKMLHLGFSLSFLGLALTGVPMFLFPTGLGPVAFTYVLDLHVLSALMMVGLGIGHIYMAFLPSNKPLLMAVTVGLIDEEYLKAHYETASLNLRPVGTRKITTNLSRRIFLESTVLASVLALMAGILAGSISQRNGGSPSSSQLQAQGEIGPIANVSQLKPNTAKMFSFPNGAPGIVVELPNTQLKAFSAVCTHQGCTVGYIPEQQIIYCPCHGAEFSPQDGSVIAGPAPAPLTEYPIVVDQNTGNVYIQLGSNSSPPPSRGGGDDGGGGDD
;
A
#
# COMPACT_ATOMS: atom_id res chain seq x y z
N MET A 1 16.96 6.91 -11.57
CA MET A 1 17.22 7.15 -10.12
C MET A 1 16.55 6.00 -9.37
N ASN A 2 17.26 5.26 -8.53
CA ASN A 2 16.72 4.05 -7.92
C ASN A 2 15.60 4.41 -6.91
N LEU A 3 14.35 4.03 -7.20
CA LEU A 3 13.17 4.28 -6.34
C LEU A 3 13.36 3.73 -4.92
N GLN A 4 14.15 2.65 -4.77
CA GLN A 4 14.48 2.03 -3.49
C GLN A 4 15.46 2.90 -2.70
N GLN A 5 16.39 3.57 -3.38
CA GLN A 5 17.28 4.55 -2.77
C GLN A 5 16.49 5.77 -2.31
N ILE A 6 15.59 6.29 -3.17
CA ILE A 6 14.74 7.44 -2.85
C ILE A 6 13.81 7.13 -1.67
N SER A 7 13.25 5.92 -1.59
CA SER A 7 12.36 5.54 -0.49
C SER A 7 13.10 5.42 0.85
N LEU A 8 14.31 4.86 0.84
CA LEU A 8 15.19 4.81 2.00
C LEU A 8 15.65 6.21 2.43
N ASP A 9 16.02 7.06 1.47
CA ASP A 9 16.46 8.44 1.74
C ASP A 9 15.31 9.27 2.32
N VAL A 10 14.09 9.15 1.79
CA VAL A 10 12.91 9.85 2.33
C VAL A 10 12.55 9.34 3.72
N LEU A 11 12.57 8.04 3.96
CA LEU A 11 12.30 7.46 5.28
C LEU A 11 13.38 7.86 6.30
N PHE A 12 14.65 7.83 5.89
CA PHE A 12 15.77 8.25 6.72
C PHE A 12 15.68 9.74 7.05
N LEU A 13 15.45 10.62 6.07
CA LEU A 13 15.35 12.06 6.28
C LEU A 13 14.15 12.44 7.15
N THR A 14 12.99 11.79 6.96
CA THR A 14 11.81 12.04 7.81
C THR A 14 12.03 11.56 9.24
N THR A 15 12.63 10.39 9.43
CA THR A 15 12.96 9.84 10.75
C THR A 15 14.04 10.67 11.45
N ALA A 16 15.09 11.07 10.72
CA ALA A 16 16.16 11.94 11.20
C ALA A 16 15.62 13.33 11.57
N ALA A 17 14.71 13.91 10.79
CA ALA A 17 14.08 15.18 11.11
C ALA A 17 13.23 15.11 12.39
N VAL A 18 12.48 14.02 12.59
CA VAL A 18 11.71 13.76 13.82
C VAL A 18 12.65 13.59 15.01
N PHE A 19 13.74 12.84 14.84
CA PHE A 19 14.74 12.58 15.88
C PHE A 19 15.51 13.85 16.27
N VAL A 20 15.98 14.65 15.30
CA VAL A 20 16.62 15.95 15.53
C VAL A 20 15.65 16.92 16.20
N HIS A 21 14.38 16.94 15.79
CA HIS A 21 13.36 17.76 16.45
C HIS A 21 13.12 17.34 17.91
N TYR A 22 13.14 16.04 18.20
CA TYR A 22 13.02 15.50 19.55
C TYR A 22 14.21 15.91 20.43
N LEU A 23 15.44 15.74 19.93
CA LEU A 23 16.67 16.11 20.65
C LEU A 23 16.79 17.61 20.91
N THR A 24 16.25 18.45 20.02
CA THR A 24 16.36 19.92 20.13
C THR A 24 15.30 20.56 21.02
N ARG A 25 14.29 19.82 21.51
CA ARG A 25 13.25 20.37 22.39
C ARG A 25 13.25 19.75 23.79
N GLY A 26 14.20 20.18 24.61
CA GLY A 26 14.03 20.18 26.05
C GLY A 26 13.02 21.24 26.48
N ARG A 27 11.73 20.89 26.58
CA ARG A 27 10.73 21.75 27.24
C ARG A 27 9.76 20.92 28.08
N HIS A 28 9.78 21.16 29.38
CA HIS A 28 8.70 20.80 30.29
C HIS A 28 7.44 21.57 29.90
N TYR A 29 6.40 20.84 29.50
CA TYR A 29 5.07 21.40 29.30
C TYR A 29 4.27 21.14 30.59
N PRO A 30 3.69 22.17 31.22
CA PRO A 30 2.87 21.98 32.40
C PRO A 30 1.66 21.09 32.06
N GLU A 31 1.36 20.11 32.91
CA GLU A 31 0.18 19.29 32.72
C GLU A 31 -1.09 20.16 32.85
N PRO A 32 -2.07 20.00 31.94
CA PRO A 32 -3.29 20.78 31.97
C PRO A 32 -4.11 20.41 33.21
N LYS A 33 -4.50 21.43 33.97
CA LYS A 33 -5.47 21.30 35.07
C LYS A 33 -6.83 20.90 34.48
N VAL A 34 -7.53 19.97 35.16
CA VAL A 34 -8.81 19.42 34.69
C VAL A 34 -9.94 20.21 35.36
N GLY A 35 -10.54 21.14 34.62
CA GLY A 35 -11.51 22.12 35.11
C GLY A 35 -12.94 21.59 35.32
N GLY A 36 -13.18 20.29 35.18
CA GLY A 36 -14.45 19.63 35.51
C GLY A 36 -15.61 19.84 34.53
N ARG A 37 -15.58 20.87 33.68
CA ARG A 37 -16.53 21.10 32.57
C ARG A 37 -15.90 20.73 31.22
N HIS A 38 -16.65 20.01 30.38
CA HIS A 38 -16.17 19.49 29.11
C HIS A 38 -17.02 19.96 27.93
N PHE A 39 -16.40 20.11 26.76
CA PHE A 39 -17.06 20.48 25.51
C PHE A 39 -16.90 19.37 24.47
N VAL A 40 -17.90 19.19 23.60
CA VAL A 40 -17.77 18.27 22.46
C VAL A 40 -16.88 18.92 21.40
N PHE A 41 -15.66 18.41 21.26
CA PHE A 41 -14.68 18.92 20.28
C PHE A 41 -14.73 18.14 18.96
N TYR A 42 -14.93 16.83 19.03
CA TYR A 42 -15.16 15.95 17.88
C TYR A 42 -16.42 15.12 18.06
N THR A 43 -17.26 15.09 17.04
CA THR A 43 -18.48 14.26 17.03
C THR A 43 -18.13 12.77 16.94
N ARG A 44 -19.10 11.90 17.25
CA ARG A 44 -18.90 10.44 17.13
C ARG A 44 -18.51 10.04 15.71
N TRP A 45 -19.19 10.60 14.70
CA TRP A 45 -18.92 10.33 13.29
C TRP A 45 -17.54 10.79 12.84
N GLN A 46 -17.09 11.97 13.30
CA GLN A 46 -15.74 12.47 12.99
C GLN A 46 -14.66 11.54 13.53
N ARG A 47 -14.82 11.05 14.77
CA ARG A 47 -13.85 10.11 15.36
C ARG A 47 -13.87 8.76 14.67
N LEU A 48 -15.06 8.22 14.39
CA LEU A 48 -15.20 6.95 13.72
C LEU A 48 -14.53 6.97 12.35
N PHE A 49 -14.81 8.01 11.56
CA PHE A 49 -14.19 8.24 10.26
C PHE A 49 -12.67 8.33 10.36
N HIS A 50 -12.15 9.12 11.32
CA HIS A 50 -10.72 9.23 11.57
C HIS A 50 -10.05 7.88 11.87
N TRP A 51 -10.59 7.10 12.82
CA TRP A 51 -9.98 5.83 13.22
C TRP A 51 -10.08 4.73 12.15
N ILE A 52 -11.20 4.68 11.40
CA ILE A 52 -11.32 3.78 10.24
C ILE A 52 -10.30 4.17 9.17
N THR A 53 -10.18 5.46 8.88
CA THR A 53 -9.21 5.97 7.88
C THR A 53 -7.78 5.66 8.30
N PHE A 54 -7.44 5.87 9.58
CA PHE A 54 -6.13 5.53 10.13
C PHE A 54 -5.80 4.04 9.97
N LEU A 55 -6.73 3.15 10.30
CA LEU A 55 -6.55 1.71 10.14
C LEU A 55 -6.33 1.32 8.68
N LEU A 56 -7.24 1.75 7.79
CA LEU A 56 -7.17 1.43 6.36
C LEU A 56 -5.86 1.96 5.75
N MET A 57 -5.47 3.18 6.10
CA MET A 57 -4.23 3.78 5.62
C MET A 57 -3.00 3.02 6.14
N SER A 58 -3.04 2.53 7.38
CA SER A 58 -1.94 1.74 7.96
C SER A 58 -1.78 0.39 7.24
N ILE A 59 -2.89 -0.27 6.90
CA ILE A 59 -2.86 -1.54 6.15
C ILE A 59 -2.39 -1.30 4.70
N LEU A 60 -2.86 -0.22 4.05
CA LEU A 60 -2.41 0.17 2.72
C LEU A 60 -0.92 0.53 2.69
N ALA A 61 -0.44 1.26 3.69
CA ALA A 61 0.99 1.55 3.84
C ALA A 61 1.79 0.26 4.00
N LEU A 62 1.38 -0.65 4.91
CA LEU A 62 2.09 -1.91 5.13
C LEU A 62 2.15 -2.77 3.86
N THR A 63 1.01 -2.98 3.20
CA THR A 63 0.95 -3.76 1.96
C THR A 63 1.74 -3.10 0.82
N GLY A 64 1.67 -1.76 0.70
CA GLY A 64 2.46 -0.99 -0.27
C GLY A 64 3.97 -1.11 -0.03
N PHE A 65 4.43 -0.97 1.21
CA PHE A 65 5.84 -1.13 1.57
C PHE A 65 6.33 -2.56 1.37
N THR A 66 5.52 -3.57 1.70
CA THR A 66 5.88 -4.96 1.42
C THR A 66 6.14 -5.16 -0.07
N MET A 67 5.24 -4.68 -0.94
CA MET A 67 5.44 -4.76 -2.39
C MET A 67 6.69 -3.99 -2.84
N LEU A 68 6.91 -2.79 -2.30
CA LEU A 68 8.06 -1.93 -2.66
C LEU A 68 9.41 -2.51 -2.22
N LEU A 69 9.49 -3.10 -1.03
CA LEU A 69 10.75 -3.59 -0.45
C LEU A 69 11.09 -5.02 -0.86
N THR A 70 10.07 -5.87 -1.06
CA THR A 70 10.27 -7.30 -1.34
C THR A 70 10.07 -7.68 -2.80
N GLY A 71 9.44 -6.80 -3.60
CA GLY A 71 8.99 -7.15 -4.96
C GLY A 71 7.91 -8.24 -4.99
N ASN A 72 7.33 -8.61 -3.83
CA ASN A 72 6.28 -9.60 -3.73
C ASN A 72 4.90 -8.94 -3.88
N TYR A 73 4.22 -9.23 -4.99
CA TYR A 73 2.91 -8.67 -5.32
C TYR A 73 1.72 -9.56 -4.92
N SER A 74 1.92 -10.57 -4.06
CA SER A 74 0.85 -11.45 -3.60
C SER A 74 -0.30 -10.69 -2.92
N THR A 75 0.00 -9.54 -2.30
CA THR A 75 -0.98 -8.67 -1.65
C THR A 75 -1.61 -7.63 -2.57
N LEU A 76 -1.26 -7.59 -3.86
CA LEU A 76 -1.69 -6.52 -4.78
C LEU A 76 -3.22 -6.40 -4.88
N ASN A 77 -3.92 -7.53 -5.06
CA ASN A 77 -5.39 -7.53 -5.13
C ASN A 77 -6.03 -7.00 -3.84
N PHE A 78 -5.46 -7.36 -2.70
CA PHE A 78 -5.92 -6.88 -1.39
C PHE A 78 -5.66 -5.39 -1.20
N HIS A 79 -4.47 -4.91 -1.60
CA HIS A 79 -4.12 -3.48 -1.60
C HIS A 79 -5.08 -2.67 -2.48
N ASN A 80 -5.33 -3.13 -3.70
CA ASN A 80 -6.22 -2.45 -4.65
C ASN A 80 -7.65 -2.34 -4.12
N LEU A 81 -8.19 -3.43 -3.56
CA LEU A 81 -9.52 -3.45 -2.97
C LEU A 81 -9.64 -2.43 -1.81
N LEU A 82 -8.68 -2.44 -0.89
CA LEU A 82 -8.66 -1.50 0.24
C LEU A 82 -8.51 -0.05 -0.22
N GLY A 83 -7.70 0.20 -1.26
CA GLY A 83 -7.51 1.53 -1.83
C GLY A 83 -8.80 2.07 -2.43
N LEU A 84 -9.55 1.25 -3.15
CA LEU A 84 -10.86 1.62 -3.70
C LEU A 84 -11.88 1.87 -2.58
N LEU A 85 -11.95 0.99 -1.58
CA LEU A 85 -12.85 1.13 -0.43
C LEU A 85 -12.57 2.41 0.38
N LEU A 86 -11.31 2.84 0.47
CA LEU A 86 -10.94 4.09 1.12
C LEU A 86 -11.26 5.33 0.25
N SER A 87 -11.12 5.22 -1.07
CA SER A 87 -11.34 6.33 -2.01
C SER A 87 -12.78 6.83 -2.02
N ILE A 88 -13.77 5.94 -2.00
CA ILE A 88 -15.20 6.28 -2.07
C ILE A 88 -15.66 7.20 -0.91
N PRO A 89 -15.50 6.83 0.38
CA PRO A 89 -15.94 7.67 1.48
C PRO A 89 -15.10 8.95 1.61
N PHE A 90 -13.84 8.93 1.20
CA PHE A 90 -13.00 10.11 1.23
C PHE A 90 -13.44 11.16 0.20
N VAL A 91 -13.73 10.74 -1.04
CA VAL A 91 -14.31 11.63 -2.06
C VAL A 91 -15.64 12.20 -1.56
N GLY A 92 -16.50 11.36 -0.99
CA GLY A 92 -17.76 11.81 -0.37
C GLY A 92 -17.53 12.84 0.75
N HIS A 93 -16.55 12.61 1.62
CA HIS A 93 -16.18 13.53 2.70
C HIS A 93 -15.70 14.88 2.15
N VAL A 94 -14.79 14.89 1.17
CA VAL A 94 -14.26 16.12 0.56
C VAL A 94 -15.38 16.92 -0.11
N ILE A 95 -16.25 16.26 -0.87
CA ILE A 95 -17.39 16.93 -1.52
C ILE A 95 -18.33 17.53 -0.47
N PHE A 96 -18.71 16.76 0.55
CA PHE A 96 -19.62 17.22 1.59
C PHE A 96 -19.05 18.40 2.40
N ASP A 97 -17.78 18.33 2.79
CA ASP A 97 -17.12 19.39 3.58
C ASP A 97 -16.91 20.66 2.75
N PHE A 98 -16.66 20.51 1.44
CA PHE A 98 -16.58 21.64 0.51
C PHE A 98 -17.93 22.30 0.27
N MET A 99 -19.02 21.53 0.19
CA MET A 99 -20.38 22.07 0.05
C MET A 99 -20.83 22.81 1.31
N ARG A 100 -20.35 22.41 2.49
CA ARG A 100 -20.70 23.05 3.75
C ARG A 100 -19.86 24.33 3.97
N ARG A 101 -20.53 25.49 4.05
CA ARG A 101 -19.86 26.79 4.34
C ARG A 101 -18.94 26.74 5.57
N SER A 102 -19.31 25.98 6.61
CA SER A 102 -18.49 25.83 7.82
C SER A 102 -17.19 25.06 7.55
N GLY A 103 -17.21 24.01 6.72
CA GLY A 103 -16.01 23.22 6.39
C GLY A 103 -14.98 24.05 5.63
N ARG A 104 -15.43 24.82 4.63
CA ARG A 104 -14.59 25.78 3.90
C ARG A 104 -13.94 26.82 4.81
N ALA A 105 -14.69 27.37 5.77
CA ALA A 105 -14.17 28.39 6.68
C ALA A 105 -13.19 27.82 7.72
N GLU A 106 -13.37 26.57 8.15
CA GLU A 106 -12.51 25.93 9.16
C GLU A 106 -11.14 25.50 8.60
N MET A 107 -11.09 25.08 7.32
CA MET A 107 -9.92 24.44 6.72
C MET A 107 -9.17 25.30 5.68
N THR A 108 -9.66 26.48 5.35
CA THR A 108 -8.94 27.41 4.48
C THR A 108 -7.76 28.07 5.19
N ILE A 109 -6.61 28.09 4.52
CA ILE A 109 -5.41 28.79 4.97
C ILE A 109 -5.47 30.21 4.43
N ARG A 110 -5.44 31.19 5.33
CA ARG A 110 -5.35 32.61 4.94
C ARG A 110 -3.88 32.99 4.74
N VAL A 111 -3.57 33.82 3.75
CA VAL A 111 -2.20 34.29 3.47
C VAL A 111 -1.55 34.91 4.72
N ARG A 112 -2.34 35.62 5.54
CA ARG A 112 -1.88 36.18 6.83
C ARG A 112 -1.42 35.10 7.82
N GLU A 113 -2.18 34.00 7.96
CA GLU A 113 -1.83 32.88 8.85
C GLU A 113 -0.54 32.17 8.40
N LEU A 114 -0.32 32.08 7.08
CA LEU A 114 0.92 31.54 6.52
C LEU A 114 2.12 32.44 6.82
N MET A 115 1.98 33.76 6.65
CA MET A 115 3.05 34.72 6.94
C MET A 115 3.40 34.78 8.43
N GLU A 116 2.46 34.52 9.33
CA GLU A 116 2.72 34.42 10.77
C GLU A 116 3.53 33.16 11.13
N LEU A 117 3.34 32.07 10.39
CA LEU A 117 4.07 30.81 10.62
C LEU A 117 5.55 30.92 10.23
N ILE A 118 5.88 31.74 9.23
CA ILE A 118 7.24 31.96 8.72
C ILE A 118 8.06 32.88 9.66
N ARG A 119 7.42 33.58 10.60
CA ARG A 119 8.13 34.47 11.53
C ARG A 119 9.01 33.66 12.52
N PRO A 120 10.20 34.17 12.89
CA PRO A 120 11.19 33.44 13.70
C PRO A 120 10.72 33.08 15.12
N HIS A 121 9.64 33.68 15.62
CA HIS A 121 9.07 33.38 16.94
C HIS A 121 7.77 32.56 16.88
N GLY A 122 7.31 32.16 15.69
CA GLY A 122 6.05 31.45 15.47
C GLY A 122 4.79 32.27 15.78
N VAL A 123 3.64 31.60 15.76
CA VAL A 123 2.34 32.20 16.09
C VAL A 123 2.31 32.54 17.59
N LYS A 124 2.29 33.82 17.93
CA LYS A 124 2.12 34.31 19.31
C LYS A 124 0.64 34.63 19.55
N GLY A 125 0.03 34.00 20.55
CA GLY A 125 -1.35 34.26 20.96
C GLY A 125 -2.24 33.02 20.99
N LYS A 126 -3.53 33.22 21.23
CA LYS A 126 -4.54 32.15 21.19
C LYS A 126 -4.87 31.80 19.74
N ILE A 127 -5.29 30.57 19.51
CA ILE A 127 -5.66 30.09 18.17
C ILE A 127 -7.04 30.66 17.82
N GLY A 128 -7.11 31.41 16.72
CA GLY A 128 -8.37 31.82 16.10
C GLY A 128 -8.98 30.68 15.28
N GLY A 129 -10.18 30.23 15.65
CA GLY A 129 -10.85 29.08 15.03
C GLY A 129 -10.40 27.72 15.57
N LYS A 130 -10.84 26.63 14.94
CA LYS A 130 -10.71 25.27 15.46
C LYS A 130 -9.29 24.66 15.34
N TYR A 131 -8.55 25.03 14.30
CA TYR A 131 -7.27 24.40 13.97
C TYR A 131 -6.14 25.42 13.81
N HIS A 132 -4.99 25.10 14.40
CA HIS A 132 -3.74 25.84 14.23
C HIS A 132 -3.31 25.85 12.74
N PRO A 133 -2.72 26.94 12.21
CA PRO A 133 -2.31 27.03 10.80
C PRO A 133 -1.45 25.86 10.30
N LEU A 134 -0.46 25.43 11.11
CA LEU A 134 0.36 24.24 10.81
C LEU A 134 -0.48 22.97 10.60
N LYS A 135 -1.55 22.76 11.38
CA LYS A 135 -2.44 21.61 11.24
C LYS A 135 -3.28 21.70 9.96
N LYS A 136 -3.66 22.91 9.54
CA LYS A 136 -4.33 23.14 8.25
C LYS A 136 -3.40 22.79 7.08
N MET A 137 -2.13 23.20 7.15
CA MET A 137 -1.12 22.84 6.14
C MET A 137 -0.89 21.33 6.07
N LEU A 138 -0.77 20.69 7.23
CA LEU A 138 -0.66 19.23 7.31
C LEU A 138 -1.86 18.54 6.66
N HIS A 139 -3.08 19.01 6.95
CA HIS A 139 -4.29 18.47 6.33
C HIS A 139 -4.33 18.71 4.83
N LEU A 140 -3.90 19.88 4.34
CA LEU A 140 -3.75 20.13 2.91
C LEU A 140 -2.76 19.13 2.26
N GLY A 141 -1.61 18.90 2.91
CA GLY A 141 -0.63 17.91 2.46
C GLY A 141 -1.23 16.51 2.37
N PHE A 142 -1.99 16.09 3.38
CA PHE A 142 -2.73 14.82 3.36
C PHE A 142 -3.76 14.79 2.21
N SER A 143 -4.53 15.84 2.02
CA SER A 143 -5.54 15.91 0.95
C SER A 143 -4.92 15.83 -0.44
N LEU A 144 -3.80 16.52 -0.68
CA LEU A 144 -3.08 16.48 -1.96
C LEU A 144 -2.44 15.12 -2.20
N SER A 145 -1.80 14.54 -1.19
CA SER A 145 -1.19 13.21 -1.28
C SER A 145 -2.24 12.14 -1.54
N PHE A 146 -3.40 12.23 -0.87
CA PHE A 146 -4.52 11.32 -1.10
C PHE A 146 -5.10 11.49 -2.51
N LEU A 147 -5.27 12.73 -2.98
CA LEU A 147 -5.75 12.99 -4.32
C LEU A 147 -4.80 12.36 -5.37
N GLY A 148 -3.49 12.49 -5.19
CA GLY A 148 -2.49 11.81 -6.01
C GLY A 148 -2.66 10.30 -6.01
N LEU A 149 -2.83 9.69 -4.83
CA LEU A 149 -3.08 8.25 -4.68
C LEU A 149 -4.39 7.80 -5.36
N ALA A 150 -5.46 8.56 -5.22
CA ALA A 150 -6.75 8.24 -5.84
C ALA A 150 -6.71 8.38 -7.37
N LEU A 151 -6.11 9.47 -7.88
CA LEU A 151 -5.99 9.73 -9.32
C LEU A 151 -5.05 8.77 -10.04
N THR A 152 -4.09 8.15 -9.33
CA THR A 152 -3.18 7.17 -9.91
C THR A 152 -3.65 5.74 -9.65
N GLY A 153 -4.02 5.40 -8.42
CA GLY A 153 -4.39 4.06 -8.00
C GLY A 153 -5.72 3.57 -8.58
N VAL A 154 -6.75 4.43 -8.65
CA VAL A 154 -8.06 4.03 -9.20
C VAL A 154 -7.96 3.69 -10.69
N PRO A 155 -7.33 4.51 -11.56
CA PRO A 155 -7.15 4.14 -12.96
C PRO A 155 -6.26 2.91 -13.16
N MET A 156 -5.16 2.78 -12.40
CA MET A 156 -4.31 1.60 -12.48
C MET A 156 -5.06 0.31 -12.14
N PHE A 157 -6.02 0.37 -11.22
CA PHE A 157 -6.84 -0.78 -10.85
C PHE A 157 -7.96 -1.06 -11.85
N LEU A 158 -8.69 -0.05 -12.31
CA LEU A 158 -9.85 -0.22 -13.20
C LEU A 158 -9.46 -0.45 -14.66
N PHE A 159 -8.30 0.05 -15.09
CA PHE A 159 -7.84 0.02 -16.48
C PHE A 159 -6.39 -0.48 -16.58
N PRO A 160 -6.08 -1.71 -16.14
CA PRO A 160 -4.70 -2.21 -16.05
C PRO A 160 -4.00 -2.31 -17.41
N THR A 161 -4.75 -2.46 -18.51
CA THR A 161 -4.23 -2.49 -19.89
C THR A 161 -4.52 -1.21 -20.68
N GLY A 162 -5.22 -0.23 -20.07
CA GLY A 162 -5.64 0.99 -20.74
C GLY A 162 -4.55 2.06 -20.83
N LEU A 163 -3.51 1.93 -20.00
CA LEU A 163 -2.34 2.79 -20.03
C LEU A 163 -1.24 2.09 -20.84
N GLY A 164 -0.72 2.74 -21.87
CA GLY A 164 0.46 2.24 -22.58
C GLY A 164 1.67 2.12 -21.63
N PRO A 165 2.68 1.28 -21.94
CA PRO A 165 3.76 0.93 -21.01
C PRO A 165 4.47 2.15 -20.40
N VAL A 166 4.74 3.16 -21.23
CA VAL A 166 5.38 4.42 -20.80
C VAL A 166 4.49 5.21 -19.84
N ALA A 167 3.19 5.32 -20.14
CA ALA A 167 2.25 6.04 -19.28
C ALA A 167 2.06 5.31 -17.94
N PHE A 168 2.03 3.98 -17.95
CA PHE A 168 1.91 3.18 -16.73
C PHE A 168 3.07 3.44 -15.76
N THR A 169 4.31 3.52 -16.26
CA THR A 169 5.48 3.83 -15.42
C THR A 169 5.35 5.19 -14.74
N TYR A 170 5.00 6.26 -15.48
CA TYR A 170 4.82 7.58 -14.87
C TYR A 170 3.69 7.63 -13.83
N VAL A 171 2.59 6.92 -14.09
CA VAL A 171 1.46 6.83 -13.15
C VAL A 171 1.87 6.06 -11.90
N LEU A 172 2.61 4.96 -12.04
CA LEU A 172 3.16 4.19 -10.93
C LEU A 172 4.16 5.03 -10.11
N ASP A 173 5.07 5.76 -10.75
CA ASP A 173 6.03 6.63 -10.07
C ASP A 173 5.30 7.70 -9.24
N LEU A 174 4.29 8.34 -9.82
CA LEU A 174 3.47 9.33 -9.13
C LEU A 174 2.68 8.71 -7.97
N HIS A 175 2.20 7.47 -8.13
CA HIS A 175 1.53 6.72 -7.07
C HIS A 175 2.47 6.48 -5.88
N VAL A 176 3.68 5.96 -6.15
CA VAL A 176 4.69 5.67 -5.12
C VAL A 176 5.12 6.96 -4.43
N LEU A 177 5.37 8.04 -5.18
CA LEU A 177 5.74 9.34 -4.59
C LEU A 177 4.64 9.89 -3.68
N SER A 178 3.38 9.79 -4.12
CA SER A 178 2.21 10.21 -3.31
C SER A 178 2.06 9.34 -2.05
N ALA A 179 2.35 8.04 -2.15
CA ALA A 179 2.33 7.10 -1.01
C ALA A 179 3.41 7.44 0.02
N LEU A 180 4.65 7.67 -0.43
CA LEU A 180 5.76 8.04 0.45
C LEU A 180 5.49 9.38 1.16
N MET A 181 4.94 10.36 0.44
CA MET A 181 4.51 11.62 1.05
C MET A 181 3.41 11.40 2.10
N MET A 182 2.38 10.60 1.78
CA MET A 182 1.30 10.25 2.71
C MET A 182 1.83 9.61 4.00
N VAL A 183 2.77 8.66 3.87
CA VAL A 183 3.39 7.97 5.01
C VAL A 183 4.23 8.94 5.83
N GLY A 184 5.08 9.75 5.19
CA GLY A 184 5.91 10.74 5.88
C GLY A 184 5.08 11.76 6.67
N LEU A 185 4.03 12.30 6.05
CA LEU A 185 3.07 13.17 6.72
C LEU A 185 2.35 12.45 7.87
N GLY A 186 2.00 11.17 7.67
CA GLY A 186 1.40 10.29 8.68
C GLY A 186 2.27 10.14 9.92
N ILE A 187 3.55 9.81 9.74
CA ILE A 187 4.52 9.67 10.83
C ILE A 187 4.64 10.99 11.60
N GLY A 188 4.81 12.12 10.89
CA GLY A 188 4.88 13.45 11.51
C GLY A 188 3.60 13.82 12.28
N HIS A 189 2.44 13.47 11.74
CA HIS A 189 1.14 13.66 12.41
C HIS A 189 1.03 12.86 13.71
N ILE A 190 1.36 11.57 13.66
CA ILE A 190 1.36 10.68 14.82
C ILE A 190 2.33 11.20 15.89
N TYR A 191 3.55 11.54 15.50
CA TYR A 191 4.55 12.11 16.40
C TYR A 191 4.02 13.38 17.09
N MET A 192 3.46 14.33 16.33
CA MET A 192 2.85 15.53 16.91
C MET A 192 1.71 15.20 17.86
N ALA A 193 0.90 14.19 17.58
CA ALA A 193 -0.22 13.81 18.44
C ALA A 193 0.24 13.27 19.81
N PHE A 194 1.39 12.58 19.86
CA PHE A 194 1.95 12.04 21.09
C PHE A 194 2.77 13.05 21.92
N LEU A 195 3.04 14.25 21.40
CA LEU A 195 3.71 15.29 22.18
C LEU A 195 2.91 15.62 23.46
N PRO A 196 3.56 15.76 24.63
CA PRO A 196 2.85 16.05 25.89
C PRO A 196 1.94 17.28 25.82
N SER A 197 2.35 18.32 25.09
CA SER A 197 1.56 19.54 24.87
C SER A 197 0.24 19.29 24.12
N ASN A 198 0.15 18.20 23.35
CA ASN A 198 -1.02 17.83 22.55
C ASN A 198 -1.86 16.72 23.18
N LYS A 199 -1.49 16.21 24.37
CA LYS A 199 -2.22 15.16 25.10
C LYS A 199 -3.74 15.46 25.24
N PRO A 200 -4.20 16.70 25.51
CA PRO A 200 -5.64 17.01 25.55
C PRO A 200 -6.34 16.83 24.19
N LEU A 201 -5.64 17.13 23.10
CA LEU A 201 -6.18 17.00 21.75
C LEU A 201 -6.19 15.54 21.29
N LEU A 202 -5.18 14.75 21.68
CA LEU A 202 -5.18 13.30 21.51
C LEU A 202 -6.36 12.66 22.26
N MET A 203 -6.59 13.07 23.51
CA MET A 203 -7.76 12.61 24.26
C MET A 203 -9.08 13.06 23.61
N ALA A 204 -9.11 14.26 23.03
CA ALA A 204 -10.27 14.73 22.29
C ALA A 204 -10.57 13.86 21.06
N VAL A 205 -9.57 13.41 20.28
CA VAL A 205 -9.82 12.54 19.11
C VAL A 205 -10.22 11.11 19.49
N THR A 206 -9.87 10.65 20.69
CA THR A 206 -10.29 9.33 21.21
C THR A 206 -11.68 9.41 21.85
N VAL A 207 -11.90 10.35 22.77
CA VAL A 207 -13.11 10.42 23.61
C VAL A 207 -14.17 11.37 23.03
N GLY A 208 -13.74 12.39 22.28
CA GLY A 208 -14.61 13.44 21.70
C GLY A 208 -14.74 14.70 22.53
N LEU A 209 -14.11 14.73 23.70
CA LEU A 209 -14.31 15.77 24.71
C LEU A 209 -13.01 16.53 24.96
N ILE A 210 -13.13 17.82 25.22
CA ILE A 210 -12.02 18.70 25.59
C ILE A 210 -12.37 19.49 26.85
N ASP A 211 -11.36 19.81 27.66
CA ASP A 211 -11.50 20.55 28.91
C ASP A 211 -11.67 22.06 28.66
N GLU A 212 -12.52 22.71 29.47
CA GLU A 212 -12.79 24.15 29.39
C GLU A 212 -11.55 25.02 29.66
N GLU A 213 -10.72 24.65 30.64
CA GLU A 213 -9.53 25.40 31.03
C GLU A 213 -8.49 25.36 29.91
N TYR A 214 -8.30 24.18 29.31
CA TYR A 214 -7.45 24.02 28.13
C TYR A 214 -7.92 24.89 26.95
N LEU A 215 -9.23 24.90 26.67
CA LEU A 215 -9.81 25.74 25.63
C LEU A 215 -9.55 27.24 25.89
N LYS A 216 -9.83 27.73 27.10
CA LYS A 216 -9.61 29.14 27.45
C LYS A 216 -8.14 29.53 27.37
N ALA A 217 -7.22 28.62 27.67
CA ALA A 217 -5.79 28.86 27.62
C ALA A 217 -5.24 28.94 26.17
N HIS A 218 -5.75 28.11 25.25
CA HIS A 218 -5.15 27.94 23.92
C HIS A 218 -5.98 28.48 22.76
N TYR A 219 -7.28 28.73 22.96
CA TYR A 219 -8.21 29.11 21.90
C TYR A 219 -8.97 30.40 22.21
N GLU A 220 -9.28 31.15 21.17
CA GLU A 220 -10.25 32.23 21.24
C GLU A 220 -11.66 31.63 21.31
N THR A 221 -12.16 31.39 22.52
CA THR A 221 -13.43 30.67 22.75
C THR A 221 -14.64 31.33 22.08
N ALA A 222 -14.61 32.65 21.86
CA ALA A 222 -15.65 33.37 21.11
C ALA A 222 -15.73 32.96 19.63
N SER A 223 -14.64 32.43 19.07
CA SER A 223 -14.58 31.92 17.69
C SER A 223 -15.05 30.46 17.55
N LEU A 224 -15.33 29.79 18.68
CA LEU A 224 -15.64 28.36 18.74
C LEU A 224 -17.11 28.10 19.09
N ASN A 225 -17.86 27.55 18.13
CA ASN A 225 -19.25 27.10 18.35
C ASN A 225 -19.29 25.67 18.91
N LEU A 226 -18.83 25.47 20.15
CA LEU A 226 -18.79 24.15 20.79
C LEU A 226 -19.98 23.92 21.73
N ARG A 227 -20.54 22.70 21.70
CA ARG A 227 -21.65 22.32 22.59
C ARG A 227 -21.10 21.92 23.97
N PRO A 228 -21.57 22.53 25.08
CA PRO A 228 -21.17 22.12 26.43
C PRO A 228 -21.75 20.75 26.78
N VAL A 229 -20.98 19.97 27.53
CA VAL A 229 -21.41 18.75 28.21
C VAL A 229 -21.27 19.02 29.70
N GLY A 230 -22.36 18.88 30.46
CA GLY A 230 -22.36 19.08 31.92
C GLY A 230 -21.32 18.21 32.64
N THR A 231 -21.16 18.42 33.95
CA THR A 231 -20.20 17.73 34.84
C THR A 231 -20.53 16.25 35.08
N ARG A 232 -20.74 15.46 34.01
CA ARG A 232 -20.90 14.02 34.15
C ARG A 232 -19.51 13.42 34.33
N LYS A 233 -19.19 12.88 35.51
CA LYS A 233 -17.94 12.14 35.77
C LYS A 233 -17.72 11.15 34.62
N ILE A 234 -16.76 11.44 33.75
CA ILE A 234 -16.31 10.50 32.71
C ILE A 234 -15.54 9.43 33.48
N THR A 235 -16.23 8.39 33.91
CA THR A 235 -15.56 7.24 34.51
C THR A 235 -14.75 6.54 33.43
N THR A 236 -13.56 6.04 33.79
CA THR A 236 -12.63 5.30 32.92
C THR A 236 -13.27 4.13 32.16
N ASN A 237 -14.43 3.65 32.62
CA ASN A 237 -15.23 2.63 31.95
C ASN A 237 -15.87 3.09 30.63
N LEU A 238 -16.24 4.37 30.47
CA LEU A 238 -16.85 4.85 29.24
C LEU A 238 -15.82 4.97 28.10
N SER A 239 -14.59 5.40 28.43
CA SER A 239 -13.48 5.43 27.49
C SER A 239 -13.00 4.03 27.11
N ARG A 240 -12.94 3.08 28.05
CA ARG A 240 -12.66 1.66 27.76
C ARG A 240 -13.70 1.04 26.83
N ARG A 241 -14.99 1.27 27.08
CA ARG A 241 -16.08 0.73 26.25
C ARG A 241 -16.09 1.32 24.83
N ILE A 242 -15.93 2.63 24.69
CA ILE A 242 -15.88 3.28 23.37
C ILE A 242 -14.62 2.87 22.60
N PHE A 243 -13.47 2.75 23.28
CA PHE A 243 -12.25 2.23 22.69
C PHE A 243 -12.46 0.81 22.18
N LEU A 244 -12.96 -0.11 23.02
CA LEU A 244 -13.27 -1.48 22.65
C LEU A 244 -14.28 -1.57 21.49
N GLU A 245 -15.37 -0.79 21.50
CA GLU A 245 -16.34 -0.75 20.41
C GLU A 245 -15.72 -0.28 19.09
N SER A 246 -14.83 0.74 19.14
CA SER A 246 -14.13 1.24 17.95
C SER A 246 -13.08 0.28 17.41
N THR A 247 -12.33 -0.40 18.29
CA THR A 247 -11.35 -1.41 17.91
C THR A 247 -12.04 -2.65 17.33
N VAL A 248 -13.14 -3.12 17.95
CA VAL A 248 -13.92 -4.26 17.44
C VAL A 248 -14.51 -3.97 16.07
N LEU A 249 -15.09 -2.78 15.84
CA LEU A 249 -15.64 -2.42 14.53
C LEU A 249 -14.54 -2.33 13.45
N ALA A 250 -13.38 -1.77 13.80
CA ALA A 250 -12.18 -1.74 12.96
C ALA A 250 -11.71 -3.16 12.59
N SER A 251 -11.62 -4.06 13.57
CA SER A 251 -11.26 -5.47 13.35
C SER A 251 -12.26 -6.21 12.48
N VAL A 252 -13.56 -5.98 12.69
CA VAL A 252 -14.63 -6.60 11.90
C VAL A 252 -14.61 -6.11 10.45
N LEU A 253 -14.38 -4.81 10.22
CA LEU A 253 -14.24 -4.28 8.85
C LEU A 253 -12.99 -4.83 8.14
N ALA A 254 -11.87 -4.95 8.86
CA ALA A 254 -10.65 -5.57 8.33
C ALA A 254 -10.85 -7.07 8.02
N LEU A 255 -11.55 -7.81 8.88
CA LEU A 255 -11.94 -9.21 8.67
C LEU A 255 -12.89 -9.35 7.48
N MET A 256 -13.91 -8.51 7.36
CA MET A 256 -14.85 -8.53 6.23
C MET A 256 -14.16 -8.21 4.91
N ALA A 257 -13.21 -7.27 4.89
CA ALA A 257 -12.38 -6.99 3.73
C ALA A 257 -11.47 -8.18 3.39
N GLY A 258 -10.90 -8.86 4.39
CA GLY A 258 -10.11 -10.08 4.22
C GLY A 258 -10.93 -11.26 3.66
N ILE A 259 -12.15 -11.48 4.15
CA ILE A 259 -13.07 -12.51 3.66
C ILE A 259 -13.51 -12.20 2.23
N LEU A 260 -13.83 -10.95 1.91
CA LEU A 260 -14.21 -10.54 0.56
C LEU A 260 -13.04 -10.70 -0.42
N ALA A 261 -11.82 -10.35 -0.01
CA ALA A 261 -10.60 -10.59 -0.80
C ALA A 261 -10.32 -12.10 -0.99
N GLY A 262 -10.46 -12.91 0.06
CA GLY A 262 -10.34 -14.37 -0.01
C GLY A 262 -11.37 -15.03 -0.93
N SER A 263 -12.60 -14.51 -0.95
CA SER A 263 -13.68 -14.97 -1.83
C SER A 263 -13.39 -14.65 -3.31
N ILE A 264 -12.75 -13.52 -3.59
CA ILE A 264 -12.33 -13.14 -4.94
C ILE A 264 -11.13 -13.99 -5.38
N SER A 265 -10.19 -14.29 -4.47
CA SER A 265 -9.07 -15.20 -4.74
C SER A 265 -9.49 -16.66 -4.93
N GLN A 266 -10.48 -17.16 -4.18
CA GLN A 266 -10.98 -18.54 -4.32
C GLN A 266 -11.77 -18.80 -5.59
N ARG A 267 -12.38 -17.77 -6.21
CA ARG A 267 -13.08 -17.94 -7.49
C ARG A 267 -12.15 -18.26 -8.67
N ASN A 268 -10.84 -18.09 -8.51
CA ASN A 268 -9.83 -18.47 -9.50
C ASN A 268 -8.96 -19.67 -9.09
N GLY A 269 -9.31 -20.38 -8.00
CA GLY A 269 -8.47 -21.42 -7.42
C GLY A 269 -9.27 -22.59 -6.85
N GLY A 270 -10.10 -23.24 -7.66
CA GLY A 270 -10.61 -24.57 -7.33
C GLY A 270 -9.49 -25.59 -7.47
N SER A 271 -8.85 -25.99 -6.36
CA SER A 271 -7.97 -27.16 -6.33
C SER A 271 -8.81 -28.42 -6.12
N PRO A 272 -8.68 -29.46 -6.98
CA PRO A 272 -9.13 -30.80 -6.62
C PRO A 272 -8.24 -31.37 -5.52
N SER A 273 -8.84 -32.21 -4.68
CA SER A 273 -8.24 -32.95 -3.57
C SER A 273 -7.01 -33.79 -3.97
N SER A 274 -6.03 -33.78 -3.08
CA SER A 274 -4.64 -34.26 -3.18
C SER A 274 -4.45 -35.79 -3.22
N SER A 275 -5.37 -36.56 -3.80
CA SER A 275 -5.33 -38.03 -3.78
C SER A 275 -5.27 -38.72 -5.16
N GLN A 276 -5.02 -38.01 -6.26
CA GLN A 276 -4.99 -38.62 -7.60
C GLN A 276 -3.80 -38.28 -8.52
N LEU A 277 -2.72 -37.64 -8.04
CA LEU A 277 -1.54 -37.37 -8.87
C LEU A 277 -0.30 -38.13 -8.39
N GLN A 278 -0.39 -39.45 -8.44
CA GLN A 278 0.76 -40.34 -8.61
C GLN A 278 0.55 -41.15 -9.90
N ALA A 279 0.94 -40.55 -11.03
CA ALA A 279 1.30 -41.25 -12.26
C ALA A 279 2.21 -40.32 -13.07
N GLN A 280 3.42 -40.79 -13.39
CA GLN A 280 4.38 -40.10 -14.26
C GLN A 280 3.81 -39.90 -15.67
N GLY A 281 4.11 -38.76 -16.30
CA GLY A 281 3.80 -38.52 -17.71
C GLY A 281 3.23 -37.12 -17.93
N GLU A 282 3.97 -36.29 -18.67
CA GLU A 282 3.54 -35.07 -19.36
C GLU A 282 2.73 -34.02 -18.55
N ILE A 283 3.32 -32.84 -18.34
CA ILE A 283 2.61 -31.68 -17.78
C ILE A 283 1.88 -30.97 -18.91
N GLY A 284 0.55 -31.02 -18.93
CA GLY A 284 -0.24 -30.26 -19.90
C GLY A 284 -1.73 -30.61 -19.89
N PRO A 285 -2.50 -30.03 -20.83
CA PRO A 285 -2.06 -29.12 -21.89
C PRO A 285 -1.68 -27.72 -21.37
N ILE A 286 -0.49 -27.23 -21.72
CA ILE A 286 -0.01 -25.88 -21.37
C ILE A 286 -0.50 -24.82 -22.37
N ALA A 287 -0.74 -25.22 -23.61
CA ALA A 287 -1.29 -24.40 -24.68
C ALA A 287 -1.93 -25.28 -25.76
N ASN A 288 -2.64 -24.66 -26.69
CA ASN A 288 -3.03 -25.28 -27.95
C ASN A 288 -2.43 -24.44 -29.08
N VAL A 289 -1.84 -25.09 -30.09
CA VAL A 289 -1.15 -24.42 -31.21
C VAL A 289 -2.09 -23.49 -31.96
N SER A 290 -3.39 -23.80 -32.05
CA SER A 290 -4.38 -22.91 -32.69
C SER A 290 -4.64 -21.60 -31.94
N GLN A 291 -4.26 -21.52 -30.66
CA GLN A 291 -4.45 -20.35 -29.79
C GLN A 291 -3.20 -19.48 -29.67
N LEU A 292 -2.05 -19.98 -30.10
CA LEU A 292 -0.80 -19.24 -30.13
C LEU A 292 -0.65 -18.59 -31.50
N LYS A 293 -0.18 -17.34 -31.50
CA LYS A 293 0.17 -16.62 -32.73
C LYS A 293 1.69 -16.54 -32.81
N PRO A 294 2.27 -16.52 -34.01
CA PRO A 294 3.71 -16.30 -34.17
C PRO A 294 4.17 -15.05 -33.43
N ASN A 295 5.32 -15.13 -32.77
CA ASN A 295 5.89 -14.07 -31.95
C ASN A 295 5.04 -13.69 -30.71
N THR A 296 4.39 -14.65 -30.07
CA THR A 296 3.64 -14.43 -28.82
C THR A 296 4.04 -15.42 -27.73
N ALA A 297 3.62 -15.16 -26.49
CA ALA A 297 3.86 -16.08 -25.38
C ALA A 297 2.61 -16.25 -24.51
N LYS A 298 2.55 -17.39 -23.81
CA LYS A 298 1.50 -17.72 -22.85
C LYS A 298 2.12 -18.23 -21.55
N MET A 299 1.59 -17.77 -20.44
CA MET A 299 1.98 -18.25 -19.11
C MET A 299 1.19 -19.51 -18.74
N PHE A 300 1.83 -20.43 -18.02
CA PHE A 300 1.20 -21.61 -17.43
C PHE A 300 1.75 -21.84 -16.02
N SER A 301 1.16 -22.80 -15.29
CA SER A 301 1.61 -23.20 -13.95
C SER A 301 2.02 -24.67 -13.95
N PHE A 302 3.19 -24.96 -13.38
CA PHE A 302 3.61 -26.33 -13.08
C PHE A 302 2.75 -26.91 -11.93
N PRO A 303 2.67 -28.24 -11.77
CA PRO A 303 1.88 -28.88 -10.68
C PRO A 303 2.29 -28.44 -9.28
N ASN A 304 3.53 -28.03 -9.08
CA ASN A 304 4.03 -27.49 -7.82
C ASN A 304 3.70 -26.00 -7.60
N GLY A 305 3.00 -25.36 -8.54
CA GLY A 305 2.63 -23.94 -8.50
C GLY A 305 3.70 -22.98 -9.05
N ALA A 306 4.84 -23.48 -9.53
CA ALA A 306 5.84 -22.62 -10.15
C ALA A 306 5.34 -22.08 -11.51
N PRO A 307 5.66 -20.84 -11.90
CA PRO A 307 5.24 -20.28 -13.17
C PRO A 307 6.14 -20.77 -14.32
N GLY A 308 5.53 -21.05 -15.45
CA GLY A 308 6.21 -21.36 -16.72
C GLY A 308 5.73 -20.46 -17.84
N ILE A 309 6.54 -20.33 -18.89
CA ILE A 309 6.23 -19.54 -20.08
C ILE A 309 6.46 -20.40 -21.32
N VAL A 310 5.48 -20.44 -22.22
CA VAL A 310 5.64 -20.98 -23.57
C VAL A 310 5.66 -19.81 -24.55
N VAL A 311 6.67 -19.78 -25.41
CA VAL A 311 6.89 -18.76 -26.43
C VAL A 311 6.76 -19.42 -27.80
N GLU A 312 5.93 -18.84 -28.66
CA GLU A 312 5.95 -19.13 -30.08
C GLU A 312 6.82 -18.10 -30.78
N LEU A 313 7.98 -18.54 -31.26
CA LEU A 313 8.94 -17.70 -31.97
C LEU A 313 8.36 -17.25 -33.33
N PRO A 314 8.93 -16.20 -33.94
CA PRO A 314 8.49 -15.71 -35.26
C PRO A 314 8.55 -16.77 -36.38
N ASN A 315 9.43 -17.77 -36.25
CA ASN A 315 9.56 -18.91 -37.15
C ASN A 315 8.61 -20.07 -36.81
N THR A 316 7.57 -19.81 -36.01
CA THR A 316 6.56 -20.77 -35.51
C THR A 316 7.11 -21.92 -34.67
N GLN A 317 8.36 -21.81 -34.21
CA GLN A 317 8.92 -22.77 -33.27
C GLN A 317 8.41 -22.47 -31.86
N LEU A 318 7.92 -23.50 -31.18
CA LEU A 318 7.52 -23.41 -29.78
C LEU A 318 8.69 -23.74 -28.85
N LYS A 319 8.83 -22.92 -27.81
CA LYS A 319 9.83 -23.08 -26.75
C LYS A 319 9.16 -22.90 -25.40
N ALA A 320 9.50 -23.73 -24.41
CA ALA A 320 8.96 -23.62 -23.06
C ALA A 320 10.09 -23.46 -22.04
N PHE A 321 9.92 -22.52 -21.11
CA PHE A 321 10.89 -22.22 -20.08
C PHE A 321 10.24 -22.12 -18.71
N SER A 322 11.04 -22.31 -17.66
CA SER A 322 10.70 -21.78 -16.34
C SER A 322 10.51 -20.27 -16.47
N ALA A 323 9.39 -19.74 -15.99
CA ALA A 323 9.21 -18.30 -15.94
C ALA A 323 9.81 -17.68 -14.67
N VAL A 324 10.65 -18.42 -13.94
CA VAL A 324 11.34 -17.96 -12.73
C VAL A 324 12.72 -17.44 -13.11
N CYS A 325 12.95 -16.15 -12.96
CA CYS A 325 14.25 -15.52 -13.20
C CYS A 325 15.31 -16.11 -12.25
N THR A 326 16.43 -16.53 -12.82
CA THR A 326 17.57 -17.11 -12.10
C THR A 326 18.33 -16.13 -11.22
N HIS A 327 18.04 -14.82 -11.29
CA HIS A 327 18.62 -13.83 -10.39
C HIS A 327 18.03 -13.91 -8.98
N GLN A 328 16.71 -13.66 -8.83
CA GLN A 328 16.02 -13.57 -7.53
C GLN A 328 14.62 -14.17 -7.55
N GLY A 329 14.30 -15.01 -8.54
CA GLY A 329 13.02 -15.72 -8.60
C GLY A 329 11.83 -14.87 -9.06
N CYS A 330 12.08 -13.72 -9.70
CA CYS A 330 11.05 -12.90 -10.31
C CYS A 330 10.38 -13.58 -11.50
N THR A 331 9.06 -13.42 -11.68
CA THR A 331 8.38 -13.96 -12.86
C THR A 331 8.77 -13.15 -14.10
N VAL A 332 9.28 -13.80 -15.14
CA VAL A 332 9.65 -13.17 -16.43
C VAL A 332 8.46 -13.13 -17.39
N GLY A 333 8.51 -12.24 -18.37
CA GLY A 333 7.54 -12.13 -19.46
C GLY A 333 8.22 -12.02 -20.82
N TYR A 334 7.48 -12.20 -21.91
CA TYR A 334 8.00 -12.07 -23.28
C TYR A 334 7.69 -10.69 -23.86
N ILE A 335 8.66 -10.06 -24.54
CA ILE A 335 8.51 -8.80 -25.26
C ILE A 335 8.62 -9.08 -26.77
N PRO A 336 7.50 -9.16 -27.51
CA PRO A 336 7.48 -9.52 -28.94
C PRO A 336 8.30 -8.59 -29.84
N GLU A 337 8.34 -7.29 -29.53
CA GLU A 337 9.01 -6.28 -30.37
C GLU A 337 10.53 -6.43 -30.33
N GLN A 338 11.05 -6.94 -29.22
CA GLN A 338 12.49 -7.12 -28.97
C GLN A 338 12.90 -8.59 -29.07
N GLN A 339 11.93 -9.52 -29.08
CA GLN A 339 12.16 -10.96 -29.08
C GLN A 339 13.04 -11.39 -27.90
N ILE A 340 12.73 -10.87 -26.72
CA ILE A 340 13.42 -11.21 -25.47
C ILE A 340 12.42 -11.68 -24.41
N ILE A 341 12.90 -12.53 -23.50
CA ILE A 341 12.23 -12.81 -22.24
C ILE A 341 12.82 -11.85 -21.19
N TYR A 342 11.99 -10.95 -20.67
CA TYR A 342 12.40 -9.86 -19.80
C TYR A 342 11.94 -10.07 -18.35
N CYS A 343 12.85 -9.80 -17.42
CA CYS A 343 12.57 -9.78 -15.99
C CYS A 343 12.35 -8.34 -15.50
N PRO A 344 11.14 -7.99 -15.02
CA PRO A 344 10.81 -6.62 -14.61
C PRO A 344 11.48 -6.14 -13.31
N CYS A 345 12.09 -7.05 -12.53
CA CYS A 345 12.66 -6.68 -11.24
C CYS A 345 14.00 -5.93 -11.35
N HIS A 346 14.93 -6.45 -12.15
CA HIS A 346 16.29 -5.90 -12.27
C HIS A 346 16.78 -5.83 -13.72
N GLY A 347 15.86 -5.99 -14.69
CA GLY A 347 16.18 -5.91 -16.10
C GLY A 347 17.04 -7.07 -16.62
N ALA A 348 16.91 -8.27 -16.05
CA ALA A 348 17.53 -9.44 -16.66
C ALA A 348 16.81 -9.78 -17.98
N GLU A 349 17.58 -9.99 -19.04
CA GLU A 349 17.09 -10.32 -20.37
C GLU A 349 17.58 -11.71 -20.74
N PHE A 350 16.68 -12.53 -21.27
CA PHE A 350 16.97 -13.89 -21.69
C PHE A 350 16.57 -14.10 -23.15
N SER A 351 17.33 -14.92 -23.85
CA SER A 351 17.00 -15.35 -25.20
C SER A 351 15.78 -16.27 -25.18
N PRO A 352 14.75 -16.04 -26.02
CA PRO A 352 13.65 -16.97 -26.18
C PRO A 352 14.03 -18.18 -27.03
N GLN A 353 15.22 -18.22 -27.64
CA GLN A 353 15.69 -19.35 -28.43
C GLN A 353 16.18 -20.51 -27.55
N ASP A 354 16.87 -20.20 -26.45
CA ASP A 354 17.53 -21.19 -25.59
C ASP A 354 17.54 -20.83 -24.09
N GLY A 355 16.95 -19.70 -23.70
CA GLY A 355 16.92 -19.25 -22.31
C GLY A 355 18.22 -18.60 -21.83
N SER A 356 19.23 -18.45 -22.68
CA SER A 356 20.53 -17.84 -22.32
C SER A 356 20.39 -16.40 -21.84
N VAL A 357 21.27 -15.99 -20.92
CA VAL A 357 21.27 -14.60 -20.41
C VAL A 357 21.86 -13.68 -21.48
N ILE A 358 21.07 -12.72 -21.95
CA ILE A 358 21.49 -11.67 -22.88
C ILE A 358 22.08 -10.50 -22.10
N ALA A 359 21.40 -10.06 -21.04
CA ALA A 359 21.78 -8.90 -20.25
C ALA A 359 21.24 -8.96 -18.81
N GLY A 360 21.79 -8.09 -17.95
CA GLY A 360 21.37 -7.96 -16.56
C GLY A 360 22.04 -8.94 -15.59
N PRO A 361 21.66 -8.93 -14.31
CA PRO A 361 22.40 -9.58 -13.23
C PRO A 361 22.13 -11.09 -13.07
N ALA A 362 21.41 -11.72 -14.00
CA ALA A 362 21.09 -13.14 -13.91
C ALA A 362 22.36 -14.01 -14.05
N PRO A 363 22.68 -14.89 -13.07
CA PRO A 363 23.90 -15.68 -13.09
C PRO A 363 23.82 -16.93 -14.01
N ALA A 364 22.63 -17.31 -14.47
CA ALA A 364 22.39 -18.55 -15.21
C ALA A 364 21.21 -18.42 -16.19
N PRO A 365 21.15 -19.25 -17.26
CA PRO A 365 20.03 -19.29 -18.20
C PRO A 365 18.72 -19.76 -17.55
N LEU A 366 17.58 -19.40 -18.15
CA LEU A 366 16.29 -20.00 -17.80
C LEU A 366 16.30 -21.50 -18.13
N THR A 367 15.69 -22.31 -17.28
CA THR A 367 15.52 -23.74 -17.54
C THR A 367 14.55 -23.95 -18.70
N GLU A 368 15.04 -24.51 -19.81
CA GLU A 368 14.21 -24.97 -20.94
C GLU A 368 13.57 -26.33 -20.63
N TYR A 369 12.33 -26.51 -21.06
CA TYR A 369 11.59 -27.75 -20.93
C TYR A 369 11.22 -28.30 -22.31
N PRO A 370 11.50 -29.58 -22.60
CA PRO A 370 11.07 -30.21 -23.85
C PRO A 370 9.55 -30.20 -23.97
N ILE A 371 9.06 -29.92 -25.17
CA ILE A 371 7.63 -29.90 -25.47
C ILE A 371 7.25 -31.01 -26.45
N VAL A 372 6.03 -31.51 -26.32
CA VAL A 372 5.39 -32.40 -27.28
C VAL A 372 4.07 -31.79 -27.71
N VAL A 373 3.81 -31.82 -29.01
CA VAL A 373 2.54 -31.39 -29.59
C VAL A 373 1.76 -32.62 -30.01
N ASP A 374 0.58 -32.83 -29.44
CA ASP A 374 -0.37 -33.84 -29.91
C ASP A 374 -0.89 -33.43 -31.29
N GLN A 375 -0.59 -34.23 -32.31
CA GLN A 375 -0.96 -33.94 -33.70
C GLN A 375 -2.47 -34.03 -33.97
N ASN A 376 -3.23 -34.75 -33.15
CA ASN A 376 -4.68 -34.89 -33.33
C ASN A 376 -5.44 -33.70 -32.73
N THR A 377 -4.98 -33.19 -31.59
CA THR A 377 -5.67 -32.14 -30.84
C THR A 377 -5.00 -30.77 -30.95
N GLY A 378 -3.74 -30.71 -31.37
CA GLY A 378 -2.92 -29.49 -31.37
C GLY A 378 -2.52 -29.04 -29.96
N ASN A 379 -2.69 -29.88 -28.94
CA ASN A 379 -2.34 -29.55 -27.56
C ASN A 379 -0.83 -29.69 -27.33
N VAL A 380 -0.27 -28.75 -26.57
CA VAL A 380 1.15 -28.71 -26.21
C VAL A 380 1.32 -29.20 -24.78
N TYR A 381 2.25 -30.12 -24.57
CA TYR A 381 2.60 -30.74 -23.30
C TYR A 381 4.09 -30.58 -23.02
N ILE A 382 4.48 -30.56 -21.75
CA ILE A 382 5.87 -30.56 -21.30
C ILE A 382 6.27 -31.96 -20.89
N GLN A 383 7.40 -32.44 -21.41
CA GLN A 383 8.02 -33.67 -20.93
C GLN A 383 9.00 -33.35 -19.80
N LEU A 384 8.63 -33.76 -18.58
CA LEU A 384 9.61 -33.90 -17.51
C LEU A 384 10.34 -35.22 -17.72
N GLY A 385 11.63 -35.15 -18.09
CA GLY A 385 12.49 -36.32 -18.07
C GLY A 385 12.63 -36.81 -16.62
N SER A 386 12.99 -38.09 -16.44
CA SER A 386 13.19 -38.71 -15.12
C SER A 386 14.17 -37.96 -14.19
N ASN A 387 14.93 -36.99 -14.71
CA ASN A 387 15.89 -36.16 -13.98
C ASN A 387 15.53 -34.66 -13.94
N SER A 388 14.43 -34.20 -14.54
CA SER A 388 14.02 -32.78 -14.48
C SER A 388 12.88 -32.59 -13.50
N SER A 389 13.20 -32.08 -12.30
CA SER A 389 12.17 -31.63 -11.36
C SER A 389 11.63 -30.26 -11.78
N PRO A 390 10.32 -29.99 -11.62
CA PRO A 390 9.78 -28.65 -11.83
C PRO A 390 10.49 -27.65 -10.90
N PRO A 391 10.64 -26.39 -11.34
CA PRO A 391 11.44 -25.41 -10.62
C PRO A 391 10.83 -25.17 -9.25
N PRO A 392 11.63 -24.92 -8.18
CA PRO A 392 11.09 -24.73 -6.84
C PRO A 392 9.99 -23.66 -6.86
N SER A 393 8.85 -23.99 -6.25
CA SER A 393 7.78 -23.01 -6.05
C SER A 393 8.32 -21.90 -5.15
N ARG A 394 7.93 -20.65 -5.41
CA ARG A 394 8.41 -19.50 -4.64
C ARG A 394 8.17 -19.71 -3.14
N GLY A 395 9.20 -20.10 -2.40
CA GLY A 395 9.18 -20.25 -0.95
C GLY A 395 10.02 -21.43 -0.46
N GLY A 396 11.20 -21.13 0.08
CA GLY A 396 12.09 -22.11 0.71
C GLY A 396 13.55 -21.75 0.48
N GLY A 397 14.01 -20.65 1.09
CA GLY A 397 15.44 -20.51 1.34
C GLY A 397 15.79 -21.51 2.43
N ASP A 398 16.42 -22.62 2.05
CA ASP A 398 17.10 -23.49 2.99
C ASP A 398 18.42 -22.81 3.35
N ASP A 399 18.55 -22.51 4.65
CA ASP A 399 19.77 -22.08 5.30
C ASP A 399 20.71 -23.30 5.41
N GLY A 400 21.28 -23.71 4.28
CA GLY A 400 22.24 -24.80 4.21
C GLY A 400 23.57 -24.39 4.85
N GLY A 401 23.80 -24.86 6.08
CA GLY A 401 25.05 -24.70 6.80
C GLY A 401 26.25 -25.28 6.06
N GLY A 402 27.28 -24.45 5.89
CA GLY A 402 28.64 -24.90 5.60
C GLY A 402 29.37 -25.15 6.92
N GLY A 403 29.58 -26.42 7.24
CA GLY A 403 30.69 -26.83 8.08
C GLY A 403 31.95 -26.84 7.22
N ASP A 404 32.99 -26.16 7.68
CA ASP A 404 34.32 -26.26 7.12
C ASP A 404 35.20 -27.02 8.11
N ASP A 405 35.92 -27.99 7.53
CA ASP A 405 36.99 -28.81 8.10
C ASP A 405 38.23 -28.00 8.51
#